data_AF-A0A554VWM4-F1
#
_entry.id   AF-A0A554VWM4-F1
#
_cell.length_a   1.000
_cell.length_b   1.000
_cell.length_c   1.000
_cell.angle_alpha   90.00
_cell.angle_beta   90.00
_cell.angle_gamma   90.00
#
_symmetry.space_group_name_H-M   'P 1'
#
loop_
_entity.id
_entity.type
_entity.pdbx_description
1 polymer ?
#
loop_
_entity_poly.entity_id
_entity_poly.type
_entity_poly.pdbx_seq_one_letter_code
_entity_poly.pdbx_strand_id
1 'polypeptide(L)' 'MLAHDKTLVRGDVLIDDKPGITGNMTPTWQHLVFDQSYNRSLAEAPRLREWKDWEAALYPLLEMAAA' A
#
# COMPACT_ATOMS: atom_id res chain seq x y z
N MET A 1 -11.17 0.37 -11.44
CA MET A 1 -10.01 1.27 -11.36
C MET A 1 -10.47 2.54 -10.66
N LEU A 2 -9.88 2.89 -9.51
CA LEU A 2 -10.31 4.05 -8.71
C LEU A 2 -9.80 5.38 -9.29
N ALA A 3 -8.55 5.41 -9.77
CA ALA A 3 -7.92 6.54 -10.45
C ALA A 3 -6.84 6.02 -11.42
N HIS A 4 -6.55 6.78 -12.48
CA HIS A 4 -5.44 6.46 -13.40
C HIS A 4 -4.07 6.74 -12.75
N ASP A 5 -3.94 7.90 -12.12
CA ASP A 5 -2.80 8.28 -11.30
C ASP A 5 -3.20 8.28 -9.82
N LYS A 6 -2.74 7.26 -9.08
CA LYS A 6 -3.03 7.10 -7.65
C LYS A 6 -2.22 8.05 -6.76
N THR A 7 -1.18 8.69 -7.31
CA THR A 7 -0.40 9.68 -6.55
C THR A 7 -1.17 10.98 -6.31
N LEU A 8 -2.23 11.24 -7.08
CA LEU A 8 -3.15 12.37 -6.90
C LEU A 8 -4.17 12.16 -5.76
N VAL A 9 -4.33 10.92 -5.28
CA VAL A 9 -5.31 10.58 -4.25
C VAL A 9 -4.66 10.74 -2.88
N ARG A 10 -5.34 11.45 -1.97
CA ARG A 10 -4.92 11.61 -0.58
C ARG A 10 -5.51 10.53 0.32
N GLY A 11 -4.70 10.06 1.26
CA GLY A 11 -5.03 9.09 2.29
C GLY A 11 -3.77 8.67 3.05
N ASP A 12 -3.95 7.91 4.12
CA ASP A 12 -2.84 7.45 4.97
C ASP A 12 -2.20 6.17 4.45
N VAL A 13 -3.01 5.25 3.90
CA VAL A 13 -2.55 3.95 3.38
C VAL A 13 -3.25 3.62 2.06
N LEU A 14 -2.49 3.07 1.11
CA LEU A 14 -3.00 2.46 -0.11
C LEU A 14 -2.69 0.96 -0.11
N ILE A 15 -3.72 0.14 -0.25
CA ILE A 15 -3.58 -1.32 -0.44
C ILE A 15 -3.65 -1.62 -1.93
N ASP A 16 -2.56 -2.12 -2.51
CA ASP A 16 -2.47 -2.41 -3.95
C ASP A 16 -1.38 -3.44 -4.24
N ASP A 17 -1.54 -4.27 -5.26
CA ASP A 17 -0.60 -5.35 -5.61
C ASP A 17 0.55 -4.88 -6.54
N LYS A 18 0.44 -3.69 -7.14
CA LYS A 18 1.48 -3.15 -8.03
C LYS A 18 2.76 -2.81 -7.25
N PRO A 19 3.93 -3.43 -7.53
CA PRO A 19 5.18 -3.26 -6.76
C PRO A 19 5.69 -1.83 -6.63
N GLY A 20 5.49 -1.02 -7.66
CA GLY A 20 5.94 0.37 -7.72
C GLY A 20 4.87 1.23 -8.35
N ILE A 21 4.24 2.06 -7.53
CA ILE A 21 3.20 2.99 -7.96
C ILE A 21 3.87 4.36 -8.15
N THR A 22 3.83 4.84 -9.39
CA THR A 22 4.42 6.12 -9.81
C THR A 22 3.35 6.99 -10.45
N GLY A 23 3.61 8.29 -10.50
CA GLY A 23 2.69 9.30 -11.04
C GLY A 23 3.26 10.71 -10.92
N ASN A 24 2.38 11.70 -11.07
CA ASN A 24 2.75 13.10 -11.17
C ASN A 24 3.01 13.78 -9.81
N MET A 25 2.60 13.16 -8.69
CA MET A 25 2.79 13.71 -7.35
C MET A 25 3.59 12.75 -6.46
N THR A 26 4.20 13.29 -5.41
CA THR A 26 4.70 12.48 -4.31
C THR A 26 3.50 11.86 -3.58
N PRO A 27 3.41 10.52 -3.46
CA PRO A 27 2.34 9.87 -2.70
C PRO A 27 2.29 10.37 -1.26
N THR A 28 1.10 10.60 -0.73
CA THR A 28 0.92 10.93 0.70
C THR A 28 0.59 9.71 1.55
N TRP A 29 0.19 8.61 0.90
CA TRP A 29 -0.11 7.35 1.55
C TRP A 29 1.13 6.46 1.65
N GLN A 30 1.16 5.62 2.68
CA GLN A 30 2.06 4.48 2.77
C GLN A 30 1.52 3.32 1.91
N HIS A 31 2.40 2.55 1.28
CA HIS A 31 2.00 1.43 0.43
C HIS A 31 1.96 0.13 1.23
N LEU A 32 0.78 -0.45 1.39
CA LEU A 32 0.59 -1.83 1.88
C LEU A 32 0.41 -2.77 0.69
N VAL A 33 1.43 -3.57 0.39
CA VAL A 33 1.42 -4.43 -0.81
C VAL A 33 0.45 -5.59 -0.62
N PHE A 34 -0.53 -5.74 -1.50
CA PHE A 34 -1.33 -6.96 -1.53
C PHE A 34 -0.54 -8.10 -2.18
N ASP A 35 -0.46 -9.27 -1.54
CA ASP A 35 0.39 -10.37 -2.04
C ASP A 35 -0.12 -10.93 -3.36
N GLN A 36 0.79 -11.02 -4.33
CA GLN A 36 0.61 -11.71 -5.60
C GLN A 36 1.91 -12.41 -5.98
N SER A 37 1.83 -13.51 -6.74
CA SER A 37 3.00 -14.31 -7.12
C SER A 37 4.15 -13.50 -7.72
N TYR A 38 3.82 -12.47 -8.52
CA TYR A 38 4.78 -11.64 -9.24
C TYR A 38 5.45 -10.54 -8.39
N ASN A 39 4.91 -10.22 -7.20
CA ASN A 39 5.44 -9.14 -6.34
C ASN A 39 6.14 -9.65 -5.06
N ARG A 40 6.35 -10.97 -4.96
CA ARG A 40 6.98 -11.63 -3.79
C ARG A 40 8.48 -11.37 -3.65
N SER A 41 9.14 -10.87 -4.69
CA SER A 41 10.54 -10.43 -4.61
C SER A 41 10.73 -9.17 -3.77
N LEU A 42 9.66 -8.41 -3.48
CA LEU A 42 9.69 -7.27 -2.58
C LEU A 42 9.70 -7.72 -1.11
N ALA A 43 10.89 -8.08 -0.61
CA ALA A 43 11.07 -8.65 0.73
C ALA A 43 10.85 -7.65 1.89
N GLU A 44 11.12 -6.36 1.67
CA GLU A 44 11.12 -5.34 2.73
C GLU A 44 9.82 -4.53 2.81
N ALA A 45 8.86 -4.74 1.90
CA ALA A 45 7.63 -3.97 1.86
C ALA A 45 6.56 -4.53 2.84
N PRO A 46 5.82 -3.66 3.57
CA PRO A 46 4.64 -4.06 4.33
C PRO A 46 3.64 -4.81 3.43
N ARG A 47 3.05 -5.90 3.93
CA ARG A 47 2.30 -6.83 3.07
C ARG A 47 1.04 -7.38 3.70
N LEU A 48 -0.04 -7.34 2.93
CA LEU A 48 -1.29 -8.05 3.20
C LEU A 48 -1.33 -9.34 2.37
N ARG A 49 -1.21 -10.50 3.02
CA ARG A 49 -1.21 -11.81 2.33
C ARG A 49 -2.61 -12.30 1.98
N GLU A 50 -3.56 -12.06 2.87
CA GLU A 50 -4.96 -12.46 2.70
C GLU A 50 -5.86 -11.40 3.34
N TRP A 51 -7.02 -11.13 2.74
CA TRP A 51 -7.94 -10.11 3.26
C TRP A 51 -8.41 -10.34 4.69
N LYS A 52 -8.45 -11.58 5.18
CA LYS A 52 -8.84 -11.88 6.57
C LYS A 52 -7.90 -11.22 7.61
N ASP A 53 -6.68 -10.91 7.21
CA ASP A 53 -5.62 -10.36 8.08
C ASP A 53 -5.46 -8.83 7.94
N TRP A 54 -6.42 -8.15 7.30
CA TRP A 54 -6.30 -6.73 6.93
C TRP A 54 -6.05 -5.82 8.14
N GLU A 55 -6.72 -6.07 9.27
CA GLU A 55 -6.55 -5.27 10.50
C GLU A 55 -5.11 -5.35 11.02
N ALA A 56 -4.58 -6.56 11.16
CA ALA A 56 -3.23 -6.79 11.65
C ALA A 56 -2.16 -6.20 10.73
N ALA A 57 -2.40 -6.19 9.42
CA ALA A 57 -1.51 -5.58 8.44
C ALA A 57 -1.62 -4.05 8.36
N LEU A 58 -2.81 -3.49 8.58
CA LEU A 58 -3.11 -2.07 8.38
C LEU A 58 -2.79 -1.21 9.60
N TYR A 59 -3.21 -1.62 10.80
CA TYR A 59 -3.11 -0.77 11.99
C TYR A 59 -1.69 -0.28 12.30
N PRO A 60 -0.63 -1.09 12.18
CA PRO A 60 0.73 -0.60 12.41
C PRO A 60 1.12 0.59 11.50
N LEU A 61 0.62 0.62 10.26
CA LEU A 61 0.91 1.72 9.33
C LEU A 61 0.15 3.00 9.69
N LEU A 62 -1.07 2.86 10.23
CA LEU A 62 -1.86 4.01 10.69
C LEU A 62 -1.26 4.64 11.95
N GLU A 63 -0.73 3.83 12.86
CA GLU A 63 -0.04 4.33 14.06
C GLU A 63 1.25 5.08 13.72
N MET A 64 1.99 4.62 12.71
CA MET A 64 3.18 5.33 12.21
C MET A 64 2.86 6.66 11.53
N ALA A 65 1.71 6.78 10.86
CA ALA A 65 1.29 8.00 10.18
C ALA A 65 0.83 9.12 11.15
N ALA A 66 0.50 8.76 12.39
CA ALA A 66 0.03 9.68 13.42
C ALA A 66 1.14 10.33 14.26
N ALA A 67 2.42 9.97 14.04
CA ALA A 67 3.59 10.47 14.74
C ALA A 67 4.35 11.54 13.94
#